data_AF-A0A0C2C7Y5-F1
#
_entry.id   AF-A0A0C2C7Y5-F1
#
_cell.length_a   1.000
_cell.length_b   1.000
_cell.length_c   1.000
_cell.angle_alpha   90.00
_cell.angle_beta   90.00
_cell.angle_gamma   90.00
#
_symmetry.space_group_name_H-M   'P 1'
#
loop_
_entity.id
_entity.type
_entity.pdbx_description
1 polymer ?
#
loop_
_entity_poly.entity_id
_entity_poly.type
_entity_poly.pdbx_seq_one_letter_code
_entity_poly.pdbx_strand_id
1 'polypeptide(L)' 'MWTFGAICTCVHVMLKLLVLCTVVCSVSSLGLGRTQSSGVKGRLICDGKPAAGVTVKLYDDDRG' A
#
# COMPACT_ATOMS: atom_id res chain seq x y z
N MET A 1 -42.72 -14.70 21.74
CA MET A 1 -41.64 -15.68 21.50
C MET A 1 -40.77 -15.32 20.27
N TRP A 2 -41.34 -14.88 19.14
CA TRP A 2 -40.60 -14.66 17.88
C TRP A 2 -39.68 -13.42 17.82
N THR A 3 -39.96 -12.37 18.61
CA THR A 3 -39.20 -11.10 18.58
C THR A 3 -37.82 -11.22 19.25
N PHE A 4 -37.69 -11.99 20.34
CA PHE A 4 -36.40 -12.20 21.02
C PHE A 4 -35.40 -13.01 20.19
N GLY A 5 -35.87 -14.00 19.42
CA GLY A 5 -35.03 -14.77 18.52
C GLY A 5 -34.44 -13.92 17.38
N ALA A 6 -35.26 -13.04 16.79
CA ALA A 6 -34.84 -12.14 15.72
C ALA A 6 -33.84 -11.06 16.18
N ILE A 7 -33.97 -10.55 17.40
CA ILE A 7 -33.02 -9.59 17.98
C ILE A 7 -31.68 -10.29 18.24
N CYS A 8 -31.70 -11.50 18.79
CA CYS A 8 -30.50 -12.28 19.06
C CYS A 8 -29.72 -12.63 17.78
N THR A 9 -30.41 -13.04 16.71
CA THR A 9 -29.75 -13.31 15.42
C THR A 9 -29.19 -12.03 14.80
N CYS A 10 -29.89 -10.91 14.92
CA CYS A 10 -29.43 -9.61 14.42
C CYS A 10 -28.12 -9.18 15.12
N VAL A 11 -28.06 -9.28 16.46
CA VAL A 11 -26.85 -8.95 17.23
C VAL A 11 -25.66 -9.83 16.84
N HIS A 12 -25.87 -11.13 16.64
CA HIS A 12 -24.81 -12.03 16.17
C HIS A 12 -24.33 -11.70 14.76
N VAL A 13 -25.23 -11.32 13.86
CA VAL A 13 -24.89 -10.90 12.49
C VAL A 13 -24.08 -9.60 12.52
N MET A 14 -24.48 -8.62 13.32
CA MET A 14 -23.74 -7.36 13.46
C MET A 14 -22.36 -7.55 14.07
N LEU A 15 -22.21 -8.42 15.08
CA LEU A 15 -20.91 -8.73 15.67
C LEU A 15 -19.97 -9.41 14.67
N LYS A 16 -20.47 -10.38 13.88
CA LYS A 16 -19.67 -11.02 12.82
C LYS A 16 -19.23 -10.02 11.74
N LEU A 17 -20.12 -9.10 11.36
CA LEU A 17 -19.79 -8.06 10.39
C LEU A 17 -18.73 -7.10 10.94
N LEU A 18 -18.84 -6.70 12.21
CA LEU A 18 -17.86 -5.86 12.87
C LEU A 18 -16.48 -6.53 12.93
N VAL A 19 -16.43 -7.80 13.33
CA VAL A 19 -15.17 -8.58 13.37
C VAL A 19 -14.57 -8.75 11.97
N LEU A 20 -15.39 -9.00 10.95
CA LEU A 20 -14.91 -9.11 9.58
C LEU A 20 -14.31 -7.77 9.10
N CYS A 21 -15.01 -6.66 9.34
CA CYS A 21 -14.54 -5.34 8.97
C CYS A 21 -13.22 -4.97 9.66
N THR A 22 -13.07 -5.26 10.96
CA THR A 22 -11.82 -4.96 11.67
C THR A 22 -10.66 -5.78 11.12
N VAL A 23 -10.86 -7.08 10.86
CA VAL A 23 -9.82 -7.94 10.28
C VAL A 23 -9.40 -7.45 8.89
N VAL A 24 -10.36 -7.11 8.02
CA VAL A 24 -10.08 -6.61 6.65
C VAL A 24 -9.33 -5.28 6.69
N CYS A 25 -9.73 -4.35 7.55
CA CYS A 25 -9.05 -3.06 7.70
C CYS A 25 -7.61 -3.25 8.20
N SER A 26 -7.40 -4.15 9.17
CA SER A 26 -6.07 -4.44 9.71
C SER A 26 -5.13 -5.05 8.67
N VAL A 27 -5.59 -6.00 7.85
CA VAL A 27 -4.70 -6.59 6.81
C VAL A 27 -4.35 -5.61 5.69
N SER A 28 -5.21 -4.61 5.45
CA SER A 28 -5.00 -3.60 4.40
C SER A 28 -3.87 -2.62 4.75
N SER A 29 -3.58 -2.41 6.03
CA SER A 29 -2.51 -1.51 6.49
C SER A 29 -1.14 -2.18 6.58
N LEU A 30 -1.04 -3.51 6.45
CA LEU A 30 0.23 -4.24 6.53
C LEU A 30 1.16 -4.03 5.31
N GLY A 31 0.75 -3.23 4.31
CA GLY A 31 1.60 -2.93 3.14
C GLY A 31 1.88 -4.13 2.22
N LEU A 32 1.19 -5.26 2.44
CA LEU A 32 1.33 -6.47 1.63
C LEU A 32 0.96 -6.17 0.17
N GLY A 33 1.91 -6.34 -0.75
CA GLY A 33 1.68 -6.26 -2.20
C GLY A 33 1.93 -4.90 -2.87
N ARG A 34 2.62 -3.94 -2.23
CA ARG A 34 3.04 -2.71 -2.92
C ARG A 34 4.45 -2.85 -3.52
N THR A 35 4.52 -3.27 -4.79
CA THR A 35 5.74 -3.06 -5.59
C THR A 35 5.84 -1.58 -5.94
N GLN A 36 6.71 -0.85 -5.26
CA GLN A 36 7.02 0.54 -5.59
C GLN A 36 8.13 0.60 -6.65
N SER A 37 8.10 1.61 -7.51
CA SER A 37 9.10 1.84 -8.55
C SER A 37 9.35 3.34 -8.70
N SER A 38 10.62 3.73 -8.79
CA SER A 38 11.06 5.12 -8.93
C SER A 38 11.85 5.28 -10.23
N GLY A 39 11.67 6.42 -10.91
CA GLY A 39 12.37 6.73 -12.15
C GLY A 39 12.63 8.23 -12.27
N VAL A 40 13.79 8.58 -12.81
CA VAL A 40 14.23 9.96 -13.02
C VAL A 40 14.68 10.18 -14.45
N LYS A 41 14.49 11.40 -14.98
CA LYS A 41 14.91 11.80 -16.33
C LYS A 41 15.69 13.10 -16.26
N GLY A 42 16.81 13.17 -16.99
CA GLY A 42 17.65 14.36 -17.07
C GLY A 42 18.67 14.27 -18.19
N ARG A 43 19.51 15.30 -18.32
CA ARG A 43 20.62 15.35 -19.28
C ARG A 43 21.90 15.66 -18.52
N LEU A 44 22.93 14.83 -18.70
CA LEU A 44 24.25 15.07 -18.14
C LEU A 44 25.01 16.02 -19.08
N ILE A 45 25.61 17.07 -18.52
CA ILE A 45 26.36 18.09 -19.24
C ILE A 45 27.80 18.11 -18.72
N CYS A 46 28.77 18.10 -19.63
CA CYS A 46 30.19 18.29 -19.36
C CYS A 46 30.70 19.41 -20.28
N ASP A 47 31.31 20.46 -19.70
CA ASP A 47 31.86 21.61 -20.45
C ASP A 47 30.87 22.23 -21.46
N GLY A 48 29.62 22.37 -21.05
CA GLY A 48 28.55 22.94 -21.89
C GLY A 48 28.03 22.02 -23.00
N LYS A 49 28.50 20.78 -23.09
CA LYS A 49 28.09 19.78 -24.09
C LYS A 49 27.40 18.58 -23.43
N PRO A 50 26.45 17.90 -24.10
CA PRO A 50 25.86 16.67 -23.58
C PRO A 50 26.92 15.57 -23.41
N ALA A 51 27.01 14.99 -22.22
CA ALA A 51 27.87 13.85 -21.96
C ALA A 51 27.38 12.62 -22.75
N ALA A 52 28.30 11.92 -23.42
CA ALA A 52 28.03 10.74 -24.22
C ALA A 52 28.85 9.54 -23.73
N GLY A 53 28.30 8.32 -23.86
CA GLY A 53 29.00 7.09 -23.46
C GLY A 53 29.18 6.90 -21.95
N VAL A 54 28.40 7.61 -21.14
CA VAL A 54 28.47 7.54 -19.66
C VAL A 54 27.52 6.47 -19.13
N THR A 55 27.99 5.68 -18.16
CA THR A 55 27.14 4.73 -17.42
C THR A 55 26.49 5.44 -16.24
N VAL A 56 25.17 5.38 -16.15
CA VAL A 56 24.39 5.98 -15.06
C VAL A 56 23.72 4.87 -14.27
N LYS A 57 23.82 4.93 -12.95
CA LYS A 57 23.13 4.02 -12.04
C LYS A 57 22.30 4.82 -11.06
N LEU A 58 21.00 4.53 -11.03
CA LEU A 58 20.08 5.07 -10.04
C LEU A 58 20.24 4.25 -8.76
N TYR A 59 20.64 4.93 -7.69
CA TYR A 59 20.73 4.36 -6.35
C TYR A 59 19.64 4.99 -5.50
N ASP A 60 18.90 4.14 -4.79
CA ASP A 60 17.97 4.54 -3.76
C ASP A 60 18.72 4.45 -2.42
N ASP A 61 19.07 5.58 -1.81
CA ASP A 61 19.72 5.63 -0.50
C ASP A 61 18.61 5.79 0.56
N ASP A 62 17.92 4.69 0.85
CA ASP A 62 16.95 4.64 1.94
C ASP A 62 17.69 4.36 3.26
N ARG A 63 17.68 5.32 4.19
CA ARG A 63 18.33 5.20 5.50
C ARG A 63 17.38 4.79 6.63
N GLY A 64 16.12 4.49 6.32
CA GLY A 64 15.08 4.13 7.28
C GLY A 64 14.39 5.33 7.91
#